data_AF-A0AAP0E770-F1
#
_entry.id   AF-A0AAP0E770-F1
#
_cell.length_a   1.000
_cell.length_b   1.000
_cell.length_c   1.000
_cell.angle_alpha   90.00
_cell.angle_beta   90.00
_cell.angle_gamma   90.00
#
_symmetry.space_group_name_H-M   'P 1'
#
loop_
_entity.id
_entity.type
_entity.pdbx_description
1 polymer ?
#
loop_
_entity_poly.entity_id
_entity_poly.type
_entity_poly.pdbx_seq_one_letter_code
_entity_poly.pdbx_strand_id
1 'polypeptide(L)'
;MCGKLPPLKTVRDVVLTVPVSFSRLQLTRIERACAMAGLHALRLMPEPTAVALLFSQQLQRTVRENIGSGSEKVALIFNMGAGYCDVCRTATSGGVSEIKGMAGSAIGGEGLLLNLIRFVAPFTKSAGLFRIAVQHAIHQLSFQDSATIEAKLGRFTFSTKINRTKFEEVNRKVFKVKNLVLNLCKKDQAYPGINQFESAVYGAALEGAVASGQGNPVGNLDLLSKQSIVHPLGIKADGNAFVRIMERNSAIPSRKELWFTTAHHNQTEALIMVYEGEGHKVEESHLLGYFKIGGIPPAKKGCSEVIVAMDIDASNALKVYAAASNPGSRQPLLPYLEVRMPNVDDGHG
;
A
#
# COMPACT_ATOMS: atom_id res chain seq x y z
N MET A 1 -45.03 2.99 -22.41
CA MET A 1 -44.71 2.20 -21.21
C MET A 1 -43.33 2.63 -20.71
N CYS A 2 -43.25 3.50 -19.70
CA CYS A 2 -41.97 3.77 -19.03
C CYS A 2 -41.58 2.51 -18.24
N GLY A 3 -40.54 1.80 -18.67
CA GLY A 3 -39.99 0.68 -17.94
C GLY A 3 -39.55 1.15 -16.56
N LYS A 4 -40.08 0.53 -15.49
CA LYS A 4 -39.57 0.73 -14.13
C LYS A 4 -38.10 0.35 -14.14
N LEU A 5 -37.22 1.32 -13.86
CA LEU A 5 -35.82 1.06 -13.53
C LEU A 5 -35.79 -0.02 -12.43
N PRO A 6 -34.92 -1.05 -12.55
CA PRO A 6 -34.81 -2.06 -11.52
C PRO A 6 -34.51 -1.39 -10.17
N PRO A 7 -35.01 -1.94 -9.05
CA PRO A 7 -34.76 -1.36 -7.74
C PRO A 7 -33.25 -1.23 -7.52
N LEU A 8 -32.81 -0.03 -7.13
CA LEU A 8 -31.41 0.25 -6.82
C LEU A 8 -30.96 -0.74 -5.75
N LYS A 9 -30.09 -1.68 -6.12
CA LYS A 9 -29.51 -2.64 -5.19
C LYS A 9 -28.57 -1.86 -4.28
N THR A 10 -28.81 -1.90 -2.97
CA THR A 10 -27.92 -1.24 -2.01
C THR A 10 -26.54 -1.90 -2.07
N VAL A 11 -25.51 -1.11 -2.42
CA VAL A 11 -24.12 -1.54 -2.38
C VAL A 11 -23.61 -1.32 -0.96
N ARG A 12 -23.15 -2.39 -0.31
CA ARG A 12 -22.56 -2.34 1.04
C ARG A 12 -21.10 -2.75 1.03
N ASP A 13 -20.77 -3.76 0.24
CA ASP A 13 -19.43 -4.30 0.13
C ASP A 13 -18.61 -3.54 -0.92
N VAL A 14 -17.40 -3.12 -0.55
CA VAL A 14 -16.50 -2.36 -1.41
C VAL A 14 -15.08 -2.90 -1.38
N VAL A 15 -14.38 -2.80 -2.51
CA VAL A 15 -12.93 -2.92 -2.60
C VAL A 15 -12.38 -1.54 -2.92
N LEU A 16 -11.41 -1.08 -2.13
CA LEU A 16 -10.81 0.23 -2.30
C LEU A 16 -9.35 0.11 -2.69
N THR A 17 -8.93 0.92 -3.66
CA THR A 17 -7.52 1.08 -3.98
C THR A 17 -6.85 2.01 -2.97
N VAL A 18 -5.66 1.64 -2.50
CA VAL A 18 -4.86 2.43 -1.55
C VAL A 18 -3.44 2.61 -2.08
N PRO A 19 -2.73 3.70 -1.70
CA PRO A 19 -1.32 3.84 -2.03
C PRO A 19 -0.48 2.76 -1.35
N VAL A 20 0.61 2.34 -2.01
CA VAL A 20 1.51 1.31 -1.46
C VAL A 20 2.12 1.76 -0.13
N SER A 21 2.47 3.04 0.02
CA SER A 21 3.16 3.56 1.21
C SER A 21 2.25 3.77 2.43
N PHE A 22 0.99 3.36 2.40
CA PHE A 22 0.10 3.51 3.55
C PHE A 22 0.51 2.57 4.68
N SER A 23 0.61 3.10 5.90
CA SER A 23 0.83 2.30 7.10
C SER A 23 -0.44 1.56 7.50
N ARG A 24 -0.31 0.51 8.32
CA ARG A 24 -1.46 -0.23 8.86
C ARG A 24 -2.44 0.68 9.61
N LEU A 25 -1.95 1.69 10.32
CA LEU A 25 -2.78 2.68 10.99
C LEU A 25 -3.64 3.50 9.99
N GLN A 26 -3.05 3.93 8.88
CA GLN A 26 -3.78 4.62 7.81
C GLN A 26 -4.81 3.70 7.15
N LEU A 27 -4.49 2.43 6.95
CA LEU A 27 -5.44 1.44 6.42
C LEU A 27 -6.63 1.24 7.36
N THR A 28 -6.40 1.07 8.67
CA THR A 28 -7.48 0.96 9.66
C THR A 28 -8.36 2.21 9.69
N ARG A 29 -7.81 3.41 9.45
CA ARG A 29 -8.63 4.63 9.32
C ARG A 29 -9.55 4.60 8.11
N ILE A 30 -9.08 4.07 6.97
CA ILE A 30 -9.94 3.88 5.79
C ILE A 30 -11.07 2.90 6.13
N GLU A 31 -10.77 1.77 6.78
CA GLU A 31 -11.79 0.79 7.20
C GLU A 31 -12.83 1.42 8.13
N ARG A 32 -12.39 2.24 9.11
CA ARG A 32 -13.30 3.00 9.99
C ARG A 32 -14.15 3.99 9.21
N ALA A 33 -13.56 4.75 8.27
CA ALA A 33 -14.30 5.68 7.43
C ALA A 33 -15.35 4.97 6.56
N CYS A 34 -15.04 3.78 6.04
CA CYS A 34 -16.01 2.93 5.35
C CYS A 34 -17.16 2.54 6.28
N ALA A 35 -16.86 2.05 7.48
CA ALA A 35 -17.88 1.65 8.45
C ALA A 35 -18.80 2.82 8.82
N MET A 36 -18.24 4.02 9.01
CA MET A 36 -19.00 5.26 9.26
C MET A 36 -19.91 5.63 8.08
N ALA A 37 -19.50 5.32 6.85
CA ALA A 37 -20.31 5.50 5.65
C ALA A 37 -21.32 4.37 5.41
N GLY A 38 -21.41 3.37 6.31
CA GLY A 38 -22.29 2.20 6.14
C GLY A 38 -21.77 1.21 5.08
N LEU A 39 -20.48 1.27 4.75
CA LEU A 39 -19.80 0.39 3.81
C LEU A 39 -18.91 -0.62 4.55
N HIS A 40 -18.83 -1.82 4.02
CA HIS A 40 -17.95 -2.88 4.45
C HIS A 40 -16.79 -3.00 3.46
N ALA A 41 -15.58 -2.65 3.91
CA ALA A 41 -14.38 -2.78 3.11
C ALA A 41 -13.96 -4.27 3.05
N LEU A 42 -14.33 -4.97 1.97
CA LEU A 42 -13.94 -6.37 1.75
C LEU A 42 -12.42 -6.52 1.64
N ARG A 43 -11.78 -5.55 0.98
CA ARG A 43 -10.33 -5.53 0.74
C ARG A 43 -9.86 -4.12 0.48
N LEU A 44 -8.76 -3.76 1.13
CA LEU A 44 -7.93 -2.61 0.74
C LEU A 44 -6.79 -3.13 -0.12
N MET A 45 -6.71 -2.66 -1.36
CA MET A 45 -5.82 -3.20 -2.38
C MET A 45 -4.83 -2.13 -2.82
N PRO A 46 -3.51 -2.39 -2.80
CA PRO A 46 -2.58 -1.44 -3.37
C PRO A 46 -2.93 -1.16 -4.84
N GLU A 47 -2.95 0.11 -5.24
CA GLU A 47 -3.34 0.52 -6.59
C GLU A 47 -2.59 -0.23 -7.71
N PRO A 48 -1.26 -0.41 -7.66
CA PRO A 48 -0.58 -1.16 -8.70
C PRO A 48 -0.90 -2.67 -8.70
N THR A 49 -1.36 -3.23 -7.58
CA THR A 49 -1.88 -4.62 -7.54
C THR A 49 -3.16 -4.74 -8.34
N ALA A 50 -4.05 -3.73 -8.26
CA ALA A 50 -5.29 -3.71 -9.05
C ALA A 50 -4.99 -3.68 -10.55
N VAL A 51 -4.04 -2.83 -10.96
CA VAL A 51 -3.57 -2.76 -12.35
C VAL A 51 -2.90 -4.07 -12.78
N ALA A 52 -2.12 -4.70 -11.91
CA ALA A 52 -1.51 -6.01 -12.18
C ALA A 52 -2.57 -7.08 -12.45
N LEU A 53 -3.63 -7.13 -11.64
CA LEU A 53 -4.72 -8.09 -11.81
C LEU A 53 -5.45 -7.90 -13.15
N LEU A 54 -5.74 -6.65 -13.52
CA LEU A 54 -6.33 -6.32 -14.82
C LEU A 54 -5.42 -6.73 -15.97
N PHE A 55 -4.12 -6.45 -15.87
CA PHE A 55 -3.12 -6.84 -16.87
C PHE A 55 -3.08 -8.36 -17.05
N SER A 56 -3.05 -9.13 -15.95
CA SER A 56 -3.05 -10.59 -16.00
C SER A 56 -4.31 -11.14 -16.66
N GLN A 57 -5.49 -10.54 -16.40
CA GLN A 57 -6.74 -10.92 -17.07
C GLN A 57 -6.68 -10.67 -18.59
N GLN A 58 -6.15 -9.52 -19.02
CA GLN A 58 -6.00 -9.22 -20.45
C GLN A 58 -5.02 -10.18 -21.14
N LEU A 59 -3.94 -10.56 -20.46
CA LEU A 59 -2.99 -11.57 -20.97
C LEU A 59 -3.65 -12.93 -21.17
N GLN A 60 -4.48 -13.39 -20.22
CA GLN A 60 -5.22 -14.65 -20.35
C GLN A 60 -6.18 -14.64 -21.56
N ARG A 61 -6.87 -13.52 -21.81
CA ARG A 61 -7.77 -13.41 -22.98
C ARG A 61 -7.04 -13.47 -24.32
N THR A 62 -5.84 -12.88 -24.37
CA THR A 62 -5.04 -12.79 -25.60
C THR A 62 -4.31 -14.11 -25.88
N VAL A 63 -3.88 -14.81 -24.82
CA VAL A 63 -3.15 -16.08 -24.92
C VAL A 63 -4.13 -17.24 -24.76
N ARG A 64 -4.77 -17.65 -25.87
CA ARG A 64 -5.40 -18.99 -25.99
C ARG A 64 -4.36 -20.10 -26.15
N GLU A 65 -3.09 -19.84 -25.92
CA GLU A 65 -2.04 -20.85 -25.92
C GLU A 65 -1.89 -21.43 -24.52
N ASN A 66 -2.01 -22.77 -24.45
CA ASN A 66 -1.86 -23.64 -23.29
C ASN A 66 -1.22 -22.97 -22.06
N ILE A 67 -2.04 -22.88 -21.01
CA ILE A 67 -1.71 -22.50 -19.61
C ILE A 67 -0.49 -23.27 -19.04
N GLY A 68 0.02 -24.28 -19.76
CA GLY A 68 1.21 -25.07 -19.45
C GLY A 68 2.53 -24.67 -20.16
N SER A 69 2.63 -23.55 -20.90
CA SER A 69 3.91 -23.14 -21.52
C SER A 69 5.03 -22.80 -20.50
N GLY A 70 4.70 -22.56 -19.23
CA GLY A 70 5.68 -22.32 -18.17
C GLY A 70 6.47 -21.01 -18.28
N SER A 71 6.15 -20.13 -19.24
CA SER A 71 6.83 -18.84 -19.38
C SER A 71 6.25 -17.80 -18.40
N GLU A 72 7.03 -17.45 -17.39
CA GLU A 72 6.71 -16.39 -16.43
C GLU A 72 6.72 -15.03 -17.13
N LYS A 73 5.57 -14.33 -17.14
CA LYS A 73 5.47 -12.97 -17.68
C LYS A 73 5.67 -11.95 -16.57
N VAL A 74 6.78 -11.22 -16.63
CA VAL A 74 7.10 -10.17 -15.67
C VAL A 74 6.62 -8.82 -16.20
N ALA A 75 5.95 -8.04 -15.35
CA ALA A 75 5.58 -6.66 -15.64
C ALA A 75 5.97 -5.73 -14.49
N LEU A 76 6.27 -4.48 -14.86
CA LEU A 76 6.51 -3.39 -13.94
C LEU A 76 5.35 -2.39 -14.08
N ILE A 77 4.56 -2.23 -13.02
CA ILE A 77 3.54 -1.20 -12.92
C ILE A 77 4.17 0.03 -12.28
N PHE A 78 4.05 1.17 -12.96
CA PHE A 78 4.42 2.48 -12.43
C PHE A 78 3.16 3.34 -12.40
N ASN A 79 2.70 3.68 -11.20
CA ASN A 79 1.54 4.52 -10.99
C ASN A 79 1.98 5.85 -10.38
N MET A 80 1.55 6.97 -10.95
CA MET A 80 1.83 8.30 -10.41
C MET A 80 0.54 9.11 -10.40
N GLY A 81 -0.09 9.15 -9.23
CA GLY A 81 -1.31 9.90 -9.00
C GLY A 81 -1.05 11.34 -8.56
N ALA A 82 -2.08 11.97 -8.00
CA ALA A 82 -2.00 13.33 -7.48
C ALA A 82 -1.14 13.43 -6.21
N GLY A 83 -1.22 12.46 -5.30
CA GLY A 83 -0.49 12.50 -4.02
C GLY A 83 0.66 11.49 -3.91
N TYR A 84 0.57 10.38 -4.62
CA TYR A 84 1.43 9.21 -4.43
C TYR A 84 1.96 8.67 -5.75
N CYS A 85 3.14 8.06 -5.66
CA CYS A 85 3.81 7.37 -6.75
C CYS A 85 4.20 5.99 -6.26
N ASP A 86 3.64 4.98 -6.90
CA ASP A 86 3.75 3.58 -6.52
C ASP A 86 4.35 2.77 -7.68
N VAL A 87 5.26 1.86 -7.33
CA VAL A 87 5.92 0.96 -8.27
C VAL A 87 5.74 -0.46 -7.77
N CYS A 88 5.40 -1.36 -8.69
CA CYS A 88 5.18 -2.77 -8.38
C CYS A 88 5.79 -3.64 -9.49
N ARG A 89 6.49 -4.70 -9.08
CA ARG A 89 6.87 -5.79 -9.99
C ARG A 89 5.92 -6.96 -9.76
N THR A 90 5.25 -7.38 -10.83
CA THR A 90 4.40 -8.57 -10.84
C THR A 90 5.01 -9.64 -11.74
N ALA A 91 4.78 -10.89 -11.41
CA ALA A 91 5.04 -12.03 -12.27
C ALA A 91 3.76 -12.87 -12.41
N THR A 92 3.35 -13.11 -13.65
CA THR A 92 2.17 -13.92 -13.96
C THR A 92 2.60 -15.24 -14.60
N SER A 93 2.17 -16.36 -14.02
CA SER A 93 2.37 -17.70 -14.57
C SER A 93 1.17 -18.58 -14.23
N GLY A 94 0.71 -19.38 -15.19
CA GLY A 94 -0.41 -20.31 -14.96
C GLY A 94 -1.71 -19.66 -14.46
N GLY A 95 -1.93 -18.38 -14.77
CA GLY A 95 -3.08 -17.60 -14.28
C GLY A 95 -2.95 -17.01 -12.88
N VAL A 96 -1.86 -17.30 -12.15
CA VAL A 96 -1.57 -16.68 -10.86
C VAL A 96 -0.72 -15.44 -11.08
N SER A 97 -1.17 -14.29 -10.56
CA SER A 97 -0.40 -13.05 -10.53
C SER A 97 0.21 -12.86 -9.15
N GLU A 98 1.53 -12.95 -9.07
CA GLU A 98 2.27 -12.78 -7.83
C GLU A 98 2.98 -11.43 -7.80
N ILE A 99 2.70 -10.65 -6.76
CA ILE A 99 3.39 -9.39 -6.51
C ILE A 99 4.74 -9.69 -5.88
N LYS A 100 5.81 -9.54 -6.67
CA LYS A 100 7.19 -9.82 -6.23
C LYS A 100 7.76 -8.72 -5.33
N GLY A 101 7.23 -7.51 -5.42
CA GLY A 101 7.58 -6.43 -4.52
C GLY A 101 7.00 -5.11 -4.93
N MET A 102 6.86 -4.21 -3.96
CA MET A 102 6.26 -2.89 -4.14
C MET A 102 7.04 -1.81 -3.38
N ALA A 103 7.03 -0.60 -3.92
CA ALA A 103 7.53 0.59 -3.26
C ALA A 103 6.63 1.77 -3.58
N GLY A 104 6.38 2.62 -2.59
CA GLY A 104 5.55 3.81 -2.74
C GLY A 104 6.25 5.04 -2.17
N SER A 105 5.88 6.21 -2.64
CA SER A 105 6.33 7.50 -2.11
C SER A 105 5.21 8.53 -2.21
N ALA A 106 5.14 9.46 -1.26
CA ALA A 106 4.20 10.59 -1.27
C ALA A 106 4.63 11.69 -2.25
N ILE A 107 4.97 11.31 -3.48
CA ILE A 107 5.31 12.20 -4.59
C ILE A 107 4.21 12.02 -5.64
N GLY A 108 3.61 13.12 -6.08
CA GLY A 108 2.58 13.08 -7.12
C GLY A 108 2.39 14.44 -7.77
N GLY A 109 1.26 14.61 -8.45
CA GLY A 109 0.83 15.88 -9.06
C GLY A 109 0.82 17.07 -8.10
N GLU A 110 0.52 16.87 -6.82
CA GLU A 110 0.57 17.92 -5.79
C GLU A 110 2.00 18.46 -5.61
N GLY A 111 3.01 17.59 -5.70
CA GLY A 111 4.41 18.01 -5.71
C GLY A 111 4.73 18.89 -6.91
N LEU A 112 4.22 18.55 -8.10
CA LEU A 112 4.36 19.37 -9.31
C LEU A 112 3.70 20.74 -9.16
N LEU A 113 2.49 20.76 -8.60
CA LEU A 113 1.74 21.96 -8.28
C LEU A 113 2.51 22.88 -7.32
N LEU A 114 3.00 22.33 -6.21
CA LEU A 114 3.74 23.09 -5.20
C LEU A 114 5.07 23.62 -5.73
N ASN A 115 5.79 22.84 -6.54
CA ASN A 115 7.02 23.30 -7.18
C ASN A 115 6.75 24.49 -8.11
N LEU A 116 5.69 24.42 -8.91
CA LEU A 116 5.32 25.50 -9.81
C LEU A 116 4.84 26.75 -9.06
N ILE A 117 4.04 26.59 -8.00
CA ILE A 117 3.63 27.70 -7.11
C ILE A 117 4.86 28.39 -6.52
N ARG A 118 5.83 27.63 -5.99
CA ARG A 118 7.06 28.18 -5.40
C ARG A 118 7.93 28.89 -6.44
N PHE A 119 7.97 28.38 -7.67
CA PHE A 119 8.71 29.00 -8.76
C PHE A 119 8.08 30.32 -9.21
N VAL A 120 6.76 30.32 -9.40
CA VAL A 120 6.02 31.45 -9.97
C VAL A 120 5.76 32.56 -8.94
N ALA A 121 5.52 32.21 -7.67
CA ALA A 121 5.15 33.15 -6.64
C ALA A 121 5.75 32.75 -5.26
N PRO A 122 7.07 32.84 -5.07
CA PRO A 122 7.77 32.29 -3.89
C PRO A 122 7.31 32.88 -2.56
N PHE A 123 6.82 34.12 -2.55
CA PHE A 123 6.39 34.84 -1.35
C PHE A 123 4.89 34.72 -1.06
N THR A 124 4.12 34.03 -1.91
CA THR A 124 2.67 33.95 -1.76
C THR A 124 2.29 32.77 -0.88
N LYS A 125 1.64 33.04 0.27
CA LYS A 125 0.94 31.99 1.02
C LYS A 125 -0.18 31.44 0.13
N SER A 126 -0.26 30.12 -0.01
CA SER A 126 -1.11 29.46 -1.00
C SER A 126 -2.60 29.81 -0.84
N ALA A 127 -3.07 30.81 -1.57
CA ALA A 127 -4.49 31.12 -1.68
C ALA A 127 -5.18 30.05 -2.54
N GLY A 128 -6.35 29.56 -2.12
CA GLY A 128 -7.07 28.50 -2.83
C GLY A 128 -7.30 28.79 -4.32
N LEU A 129 -7.67 30.04 -4.65
CA LEU A 129 -7.86 30.48 -6.04
C LEU A 129 -6.56 30.41 -6.87
N PHE A 130 -5.42 30.74 -6.27
CA PHE A 130 -4.13 30.65 -6.96
C PHE A 130 -3.74 29.20 -7.23
N ARG A 131 -3.99 28.30 -6.27
CA ARG A 131 -3.78 26.85 -6.47
C ARG A 131 -4.59 26.32 -7.65
N ILE A 132 -5.86 26.73 -7.76
CA ILE A 132 -6.74 26.33 -8.88
C ILE A 132 -6.19 26.86 -10.22
N ALA A 133 -5.78 28.12 -10.28
CA ALA A 133 -5.22 28.71 -11.50
C ALA A 133 -3.93 28.01 -11.97
N VAL A 134 -3.04 27.70 -11.03
CA VAL A 134 -1.79 26.96 -11.34
C VAL A 134 -2.10 25.53 -11.76
N GLN A 135 -3.04 24.84 -11.08
CA GLN A 135 -3.46 23.49 -11.46
C GLN A 135 -4.04 23.46 -12.89
N HIS A 136 -4.87 24.45 -13.23
CA HIS A 136 -5.42 24.59 -14.57
C HIS A 136 -4.32 24.80 -15.62
N ALA A 137 -3.32 25.65 -15.32
CA ALA A 137 -2.18 25.84 -16.21
C ALA A 137 -1.37 24.53 -16.40
N ILE A 138 -1.17 23.72 -15.36
CA ILE A 138 -0.51 22.41 -15.48
C ILE A 138 -1.28 21.48 -16.44
N HIS A 139 -2.61 21.47 -16.35
CA HIS A 139 -3.44 20.69 -17.28
C HIS A 139 -3.29 21.19 -18.72
N GLN A 140 -3.28 22.50 -18.94
CA GLN A 140 -3.06 23.08 -20.27
C GLN A 140 -1.67 22.71 -20.83
N LEU A 141 -0.62 22.79 -20.02
CA LEU A 141 0.76 22.43 -20.40
C LEU A 141 0.94 20.95 -20.79
N SER A 142 -0.03 20.09 -20.47
CA SER A 142 -0.03 18.69 -20.92
C SER A 142 -0.31 18.56 -22.42
N PHE A 143 -0.99 19.55 -23.00
CA PHE A 143 -1.43 19.55 -24.40
C PHE A 143 -0.93 20.76 -25.21
N GLN A 144 -0.47 21.82 -24.53
CA GLN A 144 -0.04 23.10 -25.12
C GLN A 144 1.39 23.44 -24.69
N ASP A 145 2.10 24.22 -25.52
CA ASP A 145 3.49 24.62 -25.23
C ASP A 145 3.59 25.76 -24.20
N SER A 146 2.49 26.45 -23.91
CA SER A 146 2.42 27.51 -22.91
C SER A 146 1.05 27.65 -22.28
N ALA A 147 0.99 28.15 -21.06
CA ALA A 147 -0.23 28.45 -20.33
C ALA A 147 -0.08 29.80 -19.59
N THR A 148 -1.19 30.49 -19.36
CA THR A 148 -1.23 31.72 -18.57
C THR A 148 -1.85 31.42 -17.21
N ILE A 149 -1.16 31.82 -16.14
CA ILE A 149 -1.65 31.70 -14.77
C ILE A 149 -2.17 33.08 -14.37
N GLU A 150 -3.49 33.18 -14.22
CA GLU A 150 -4.14 34.40 -13.75
C GLU A 150 -4.94 34.13 -12.47
N ALA A 151 -4.68 34.91 -11.43
CA ALA A 151 -5.40 34.78 -10.17
C ALA A 151 -5.46 36.10 -9.40
N LYS A 152 -6.56 36.32 -8.69
CA LYS A 152 -6.71 37.46 -7.79
C LYS A 152 -6.16 37.11 -6.39
N LEU A 153 -5.14 37.84 -5.95
CA LEU A 153 -4.51 37.73 -4.63
C LEU A 153 -4.89 38.96 -3.79
N GLY A 154 -6.08 38.92 -3.18
CA GLY A 154 -6.63 40.04 -2.43
C GLY A 154 -6.96 41.23 -3.33
N ARG A 155 -6.23 42.34 -3.20
CA ARG A 155 -6.38 43.54 -4.04
C ARG A 155 -5.57 43.49 -5.33
N PHE A 156 -4.63 42.56 -5.46
CA PHE A 156 -3.74 42.46 -6.61
C PHE A 156 -4.19 41.35 -7.55
N THR A 157 -4.01 41.56 -8.85
CA THR A 157 -4.16 40.50 -9.86
C THR A 157 -2.77 40.05 -10.25
N PHE A 158 -2.50 38.76 -10.09
CA PHE A 158 -1.30 38.11 -10.57
C PHE A 158 -1.57 37.51 -11.94
N SER A 159 -0.75 37.84 -12.95
CA SER A 159 -0.79 37.22 -14.27
C SER A 159 0.64 36.95 -14.72
N THR A 160 0.90 35.71 -15.16
CA THR A 160 2.18 35.34 -15.77
C THR A 160 1.97 34.25 -16.81
N LYS A 161 2.87 34.18 -17.79
CA LYS A 161 2.92 33.10 -18.78
C LYS A 161 4.03 32.11 -18.43
N ILE A 162 3.73 30.82 -18.47
CA ILE A 162 4.66 29.72 -18.26
C ILE A 162 4.70 28.88 -19.55
N ASN A 163 5.89 28.44 -19.97
CA ASN A 163 6.05 27.50 -21.07
C ASN A 163 6.30 26.07 -20.55
N ARG A 164 6.06 25.09 -21.42
CA ARG A 164 6.22 23.67 -21.09
C ARG A 164 7.66 23.32 -20.72
N THR A 165 8.64 23.88 -21.43
CA THR A 165 10.06 23.65 -21.15
C THR A 165 10.44 24.12 -19.74
N LYS A 166 9.96 25.28 -19.29
CA LYS A 166 10.22 25.74 -17.92
C LYS A 166 9.51 24.89 -16.88
N PHE A 167 8.28 24.47 -17.14
CA PHE A 167 7.56 23.56 -16.25
C PHE A 167 8.28 22.22 -16.08
N GLU A 168 8.79 21.66 -17.19
CA GLU A 168 9.59 20.43 -17.18
C GLU A 168 10.94 20.63 -16.47
N GLU A 169 11.58 21.80 -16.62
CA GLU A 169 12.83 22.15 -15.92
C GLU A 169 12.63 22.24 -14.40
N VAL A 170 11.57 22.93 -13.96
CA VAL A 170 11.17 23.06 -12.54
C VAL A 170 10.93 21.68 -11.92
N ASN A 171 10.36 20.76 -12.70
CA ASN A 171 10.02 19.41 -12.26
C ASN A 171 10.95 18.33 -12.81
N ARG A 172 12.18 18.70 -13.21
CA ARG A 172 13.11 17.80 -13.92
C ARG A 172 13.36 16.46 -13.21
N LYS A 173 13.33 16.45 -11.88
CA LYS A 173 13.53 15.23 -11.08
C LYS A 173 12.41 14.22 -11.31
N VAL A 174 11.16 14.69 -11.43
CA VAL A 174 9.99 13.85 -11.63
C VAL A 174 9.92 13.38 -13.09
N PHE A 175 10.15 14.28 -14.04
CA PHE A 175 10.11 13.92 -15.47
C PHE A 175 11.20 12.93 -15.90
N LYS A 176 12.36 12.90 -15.20
CA LYS A 176 13.39 11.88 -15.41
C LYS A 176 12.91 10.46 -15.09
N VAL A 177 11.90 10.29 -14.22
CA VAL A 177 11.43 8.98 -13.78
C VAL A 177 10.81 8.18 -14.93
N LYS A 178 10.02 8.81 -15.82
CA LYS A 178 9.41 8.13 -16.96
C LYS A 178 10.46 7.46 -17.86
N ASN A 179 11.48 8.21 -18.25
CA ASN A 179 12.56 7.69 -19.10
C ASN A 179 13.37 6.63 -18.37
N LEU A 180 13.61 6.81 -17.07
CA LEU A 180 14.28 5.80 -16.24
C LEU A 180 13.51 4.47 -16.23
N VAL A 181 12.19 4.51 -16.02
CA VAL A 181 11.32 3.32 -16.00
C VAL A 181 11.33 2.62 -17.36
N LEU A 182 11.19 3.36 -18.45
CA LEU A 182 11.24 2.81 -19.81
C LEU A 182 12.60 2.15 -20.13
N ASN A 183 13.70 2.82 -19.77
CA ASN A 183 15.06 2.30 -19.95
C ASN A 183 15.31 1.04 -19.10
N LEU A 184 14.84 1.01 -17.85
CA LEU A 184 14.92 -0.17 -16.98
C LEU A 184 14.17 -1.37 -17.58
N CYS A 185 13.01 -1.11 -18.19
CA CYS A 185 12.22 -2.13 -18.88
C CYS A 185 12.75 -2.50 -20.27
N LYS A 186 13.76 -1.78 -20.79
CA LYS A 186 14.25 -1.89 -22.18
C LYS A 186 13.10 -1.78 -23.19
N LYS A 187 12.23 -0.79 -22.99
CA LYS A 187 11.07 -0.50 -23.83
C LYS A 187 11.06 0.97 -24.22
N ASP A 188 10.63 1.28 -25.44
CA ASP A 188 10.49 2.65 -25.91
C ASP A 188 9.15 3.28 -25.48
N GLN A 189 8.15 2.45 -25.18
CA GLN A 189 6.81 2.88 -24.80
C GLN A 189 6.17 1.99 -23.73
N ALA A 190 5.23 2.57 -22.98
CA ALA A 190 4.38 1.86 -22.04
C ALA A 190 3.40 0.93 -22.78
N TYR A 191 2.86 -0.05 -22.05
CA TYR A 191 1.88 -0.99 -22.61
C TYR A 191 0.57 -0.25 -22.97
N PRO A 192 0.14 -0.26 -24.26
CA PRO A 192 -1.00 0.54 -24.70
C PRO A 192 -2.36 -0.10 -24.39
N GLY A 193 -2.40 -1.38 -23.99
CA GLY A 193 -3.64 -2.13 -23.78
C GLY A 193 -4.40 -1.80 -22.49
N ILE A 194 -3.88 -0.88 -21.67
CA ILE A 194 -4.48 -0.48 -20.39
C ILE A 194 -4.79 1.02 -20.41
N ASN A 195 -6.04 1.37 -20.10
CA ASN A 195 -6.44 2.75 -19.88
C ASN A 195 -5.90 3.25 -18.53
N GLN A 196 -4.96 4.18 -18.57
CA GLN A 196 -4.33 4.76 -17.38
C GLN A 196 -5.31 5.43 -16.40
N PHE A 197 -6.48 5.89 -16.86
CA PHE A 197 -7.45 6.60 -16.02
C PHE A 197 -8.43 5.68 -15.29
N GLU A 198 -8.62 4.46 -15.76
CA GLU A 198 -9.67 3.56 -15.26
C GLU A 198 -9.13 2.23 -14.72
N SER A 199 -7.88 1.89 -15.07
CA SER A 199 -7.28 0.59 -14.80
C SER A 199 -7.30 0.15 -13.33
N ALA A 200 -7.00 1.06 -12.41
CA ALA A 200 -7.06 0.80 -10.98
C ALA A 200 -8.48 0.42 -10.53
N VAL A 201 -9.50 1.14 -11.02
CA VAL A 201 -10.91 0.91 -10.67
C VAL A 201 -11.41 -0.41 -11.24
N TYR A 202 -11.08 -0.73 -12.49
CA TYR A 202 -11.40 -2.03 -13.09
C TYR A 202 -10.72 -3.19 -12.36
N GLY A 203 -9.46 -3.03 -11.97
CA GLY A 203 -8.73 -4.01 -11.17
C GLY A 203 -9.37 -4.26 -9.81
N ALA A 204 -9.77 -3.20 -9.10
CA ALA A 204 -10.47 -3.32 -7.82
C ALA A 204 -11.87 -3.95 -7.97
N ALA A 205 -12.59 -3.62 -9.04
CA ALA A 205 -13.87 -4.27 -9.34
C ALA A 205 -13.71 -5.78 -9.63
N LEU A 206 -12.66 -6.16 -10.36
CA LEU A 206 -12.31 -7.55 -10.60
C LEU A 206 -11.99 -8.28 -9.31
N GLU A 207 -11.21 -7.66 -8.43
CA GLU A 207 -10.90 -8.17 -7.10
C GLU A 207 -12.18 -8.33 -6.24
N GLY A 208 -13.12 -7.38 -6.31
CA GLY A 208 -14.42 -7.50 -5.64
C GLY A 208 -15.26 -8.68 -6.16
N ALA A 209 -15.21 -8.97 -7.46
CA ALA A 209 -15.84 -10.15 -8.03
C ALA A 209 -15.20 -11.45 -7.51
N VAL A 210 -13.86 -11.51 -7.44
CA VAL A 210 -13.12 -12.64 -6.83
C VAL A 210 -13.52 -12.82 -5.36
N ALA A 211 -13.44 -11.76 -4.58
CA ALA A 211 -13.65 -11.80 -3.13
C ALA A 211 -15.09 -12.12 -2.73
N SER A 212 -16.07 -11.72 -3.55
CA SER A 212 -17.49 -12.01 -3.31
C SER A 212 -17.93 -13.42 -3.74
N GLY A 213 -17.05 -14.17 -4.40
CA GLY A 213 -17.39 -15.49 -4.95
C GLY A 213 -18.45 -15.45 -6.06
N GLN A 214 -18.80 -14.26 -6.57
CA GLN A 214 -19.68 -14.15 -7.73
C GLN A 214 -18.88 -14.48 -8.98
N GLY A 215 -19.26 -15.59 -9.64
CA GLY A 215 -18.72 -15.95 -10.95
C GLY A 215 -18.85 -14.79 -11.92
N ASN A 216 -17.77 -14.49 -12.64
CA ASN A 216 -17.71 -13.35 -13.53
C ASN A 216 -18.56 -13.63 -14.79
N PRO A 217 -19.42 -12.71 -15.27
CA PRO A 217 -20.08 -12.86 -16.58
C PRO A 217 -19.09 -12.81 -17.78
N VAL A 218 -17.79 -12.54 -17.55
CA VAL A 218 -16.77 -12.32 -18.59
C VAL A 218 -15.61 -13.33 -18.57
N GLY A 219 -15.76 -14.48 -17.88
CA GLY A 219 -14.84 -15.63 -17.99
C GLY A 219 -14.45 -16.30 -16.66
N ASN A 220 -13.77 -17.46 -16.76
CA ASN A 220 -13.23 -18.21 -15.62
C ASN A 220 -12.22 -17.36 -14.85
N LEU A 221 -12.49 -17.17 -13.58
CA LEU A 221 -11.70 -16.34 -12.66
C LEU A 221 -10.71 -17.21 -11.90
N ASP A 222 -9.86 -17.96 -12.60
CA ASP A 222 -8.70 -18.65 -12.01
C ASP A 222 -7.56 -17.64 -11.73
N LEU A 223 -7.93 -16.39 -11.41
CA LEU A 223 -7.01 -15.31 -11.13
C LEU A 223 -6.82 -15.22 -9.61
N LEU A 224 -5.65 -15.65 -9.15
CA LEU A 224 -5.22 -15.47 -7.77
C LEU A 224 -4.19 -14.34 -7.71
N SER A 225 -4.51 -13.29 -6.94
CA SER A 225 -3.58 -12.22 -6.59
C SER A 225 -2.86 -12.59 -5.29
N LYS A 226 -1.57 -12.93 -5.38
CA LYS A 226 -0.71 -13.07 -4.18
C LYS A 226 -0.09 -11.72 -3.87
N GLN A 227 -0.54 -11.11 -2.77
CA GLN A 227 -0.04 -9.82 -2.29
C GLN A 227 1.28 -10.01 -1.52
N SER A 228 1.95 -8.91 -1.22
CA SER A 228 3.19 -8.92 -0.43
C SER A 228 3.24 -7.80 0.60
N ILE A 229 3.95 -8.06 1.70
CA ILE A 229 4.15 -7.12 2.80
C ILE A 229 4.97 -5.92 2.30
N VAL A 230 4.47 -4.71 2.51
CA VAL A 230 5.15 -3.48 2.08
C VAL A 230 6.16 -2.97 3.11
N HIS A 231 5.79 -3.03 4.39
CA HIS A 231 6.64 -2.61 5.50
C HIS A 231 6.91 -3.80 6.42
N PRO A 232 8.17 -4.09 6.78
CA PRO A 232 8.49 -5.14 7.71
C PRO A 232 7.75 -5.01 9.04
N LEU A 233 7.41 -6.14 9.63
CA LEU A 233 6.74 -6.23 10.92
C LEU A 233 7.64 -6.95 11.91
N GLY A 234 7.66 -6.46 13.13
CA GLY A 234 8.55 -6.98 14.15
C GLY A 234 8.24 -6.45 15.53
N ILE A 235 9.13 -6.77 16.47
CA ILE A 235 9.02 -6.33 17.85
C ILE A 235 10.25 -5.57 18.32
N LYS A 236 10.09 -4.84 19.41
CA LYS A 236 11.22 -4.31 20.18
C LYS A 236 11.91 -5.45 20.95
N ALA A 237 13.21 -5.63 20.72
CA ALA A 237 14.07 -6.46 21.58
C ALA A 237 14.81 -5.61 22.62
N ASP A 238 15.57 -6.25 23.52
CA ASP A 238 16.36 -5.58 24.57
C ASP A 238 17.23 -4.44 23.98
N GLY A 239 17.32 -3.33 24.70
CA GLY A 239 17.79 -2.04 24.18
C GLY A 239 16.72 -1.31 23.36
N ASN A 240 17.00 -1.01 22.09
CA ASN A 240 16.08 -0.29 21.20
C ASN A 240 16.05 -0.88 19.78
N ALA A 241 16.47 -2.14 19.66
CA ALA A 241 16.58 -2.84 18.39
C ALA A 241 15.20 -3.26 17.89
N PHE A 242 14.94 -3.00 16.62
CA PHE A 242 13.77 -3.53 15.92
C PHE A 242 14.12 -4.88 15.31
N VAL A 243 13.53 -5.96 15.83
CA VAL A 243 13.71 -7.31 15.32
C VAL A 243 12.52 -7.68 14.44
N ARG A 244 12.79 -7.79 13.14
CA ARG A 244 11.80 -8.16 12.12
C ARG A 244 11.45 -9.64 12.24
N ILE A 245 10.16 -9.93 12.28
CA ILE A 245 9.61 -11.29 12.22
C ILE A 245 9.08 -11.57 10.81
N MET A 246 8.52 -10.55 10.15
CA MET A 246 8.07 -10.63 8.76
C MET A 246 8.77 -9.57 7.93
N GLU A 247 9.49 -10.01 6.90
CA GLU A 247 10.27 -9.15 6.04
C GLU A 247 9.43 -8.51 4.93
N ARG A 248 9.94 -7.39 4.41
CA ARG A 248 9.41 -6.76 3.21
C ARG A 248 9.34 -7.76 2.06
N ASN A 249 8.29 -7.65 1.25
CA ASN A 249 7.97 -8.52 0.12
C ASN A 249 7.61 -9.98 0.49
N SER A 250 7.48 -10.32 1.77
CA SER A 250 6.92 -11.62 2.16
C SER A 250 5.49 -11.76 1.64
N ALA A 251 5.10 -12.96 1.19
CA ALA A 251 3.76 -13.20 0.64
C ALA A 251 2.66 -13.02 1.71
N ILE A 252 1.48 -12.58 1.29
CA ILE A 252 0.26 -12.50 2.10
C ILE A 252 -0.79 -13.42 1.46
N PRO A 253 -1.47 -14.29 2.23
CA PRO A 253 -1.33 -14.51 3.68
C PRO A 253 -0.03 -15.23 4.08
N SER A 254 0.45 -14.99 5.30
CA SER A 254 1.56 -15.75 5.87
C SER A 254 1.64 -15.66 7.38
N ARG A 255 2.25 -16.69 7.98
CA ARG A 255 2.60 -16.75 9.40
C ARG A 255 4.11 -16.94 9.58
N LYS A 256 4.71 -16.17 10.48
CA LYS A 256 6.12 -16.30 10.87
C LYS A 256 6.24 -16.22 12.38
N GLU A 257 7.21 -16.91 12.93
CA GLU A 257 7.46 -16.93 14.38
C GLU A 257 8.95 -16.89 14.67
N LEU A 258 9.30 -16.22 15.77
CA LEU A 258 10.65 -16.18 16.31
C LEU A 258 10.62 -16.47 17.81
N TRP A 259 11.73 -17.03 18.28
CA TRP A 259 11.97 -17.34 19.69
C TRP A 259 12.87 -16.27 20.30
N PHE A 260 12.44 -15.75 21.44
CA PHE A 260 13.14 -14.75 22.24
C PHE A 260 13.46 -15.31 23.61
N THR A 261 14.40 -14.69 24.32
CA THR A 261 14.75 -15.07 25.68
C THR A 261 14.58 -13.90 26.65
N THR A 262 14.45 -14.23 27.94
CA THR A 262 14.29 -13.23 29.00
C THR A 262 15.52 -12.33 29.15
N ALA A 263 15.29 -11.03 29.35
CA ALA A 263 16.33 -10.01 29.50
C ALA A 263 16.84 -9.86 30.94
N HIS A 264 16.08 -10.37 31.93
CA HIS A 264 16.40 -10.27 33.35
C HIS A 264 16.29 -11.64 34.06
N HIS A 265 16.99 -11.78 35.19
CA HIS A 265 16.85 -12.94 36.07
C HIS A 265 15.45 -12.99 36.70
N ASN A 266 14.87 -14.19 36.79
CA ASN A 266 13.55 -14.44 37.36
C ASN A 266 12.43 -13.60 36.73
N GLN A 267 12.57 -13.23 35.45
CA GLN A 267 11.55 -12.51 34.71
C GLN A 267 10.32 -13.41 34.51
N THR A 268 9.18 -13.00 35.06
CA THR A 268 7.90 -13.75 35.00
C THR A 268 6.92 -13.19 33.96
N GLU A 269 7.21 -12.01 33.42
CA GLU A 269 6.36 -11.30 32.49
C GLU A 269 7.19 -10.60 31.40
N ALA A 270 6.62 -10.38 30.23
CA ALA A 270 7.25 -9.65 29.14
C ALA A 270 6.25 -8.71 28.45
N LEU A 271 6.70 -7.50 28.11
CA LEU A 271 5.96 -6.54 27.30
C LEU A 271 6.33 -6.72 25.83
N ILE A 272 5.38 -7.12 25.01
CA ILE A 272 5.55 -7.26 23.56
C ILE A 272 5.08 -5.96 22.91
N MET A 273 6.02 -5.20 22.33
CA MET A 273 5.73 -3.99 21.57
C MET A 273 5.92 -4.27 20.08
N VAL A 274 4.88 -4.06 19.28
CA VAL A 274 4.82 -4.43 17.86
C VAL A 274 4.98 -3.18 16.99
N TYR A 275 5.86 -3.26 16.01
CA TYR A 275 6.21 -2.15 15.13
C TYR A 275 6.10 -2.52 13.64
N GLU A 276 5.87 -1.50 12.83
CA GLU A 276 5.92 -1.52 11.36
C GLU A 276 6.97 -0.50 10.87
N GLY A 277 7.96 -0.93 10.09
CA GLY A 277 8.97 0.00 9.57
C GLY A 277 10.17 -0.63 8.86
N GLU A 278 10.93 0.21 8.18
CA GLU A 278 12.14 -0.16 7.41
C GLU A 278 13.44 0.05 8.20
N GLY A 279 13.37 0.66 9.39
CA GLY A 279 14.54 0.96 10.22
C GLY A 279 15.19 -0.28 10.82
N HIS A 280 16.31 -0.07 11.51
CA HIS A 280 16.92 -1.06 12.41
C HIS A 280 16.60 -0.78 13.88
N LYS A 281 16.14 0.43 14.17
CA LYS A 281 15.72 0.89 15.49
C LYS A 281 14.22 1.15 15.50
N VAL A 282 13.59 0.94 16.66
CA VAL A 282 12.15 1.14 16.80
C VAL A 282 11.73 2.63 16.74
N GLU A 283 12.66 3.57 16.98
CA GLU A 283 12.44 5.02 16.82
C GLU A 283 12.18 5.45 15.38
N GLU A 284 12.65 4.66 14.42
CA GLU A 284 12.47 4.88 12.98
C GLU A 284 11.24 4.13 12.45
N SER A 285 10.46 3.50 13.34
CA SER A 285 9.34 2.62 13.01
C SER A 285 8.06 3.10 13.70
N HIS A 286 6.91 2.70 13.17
CA HIS A 286 5.61 3.05 13.72
C HIS A 286 5.14 1.99 14.71
N LEU A 287 4.80 2.40 15.93
CA LEU A 287 4.20 1.51 16.92
C LEU A 287 2.79 1.13 16.47
N LEU A 288 2.54 -0.16 16.26
CA LEU A 288 1.21 -0.70 15.96
C LEU A 288 0.45 -1.05 17.23
N GLY A 289 1.16 -1.35 18.31
CA GLY A 289 0.52 -1.82 19.51
C GLY A 289 1.44 -2.46 20.51
N TYR A 290 0.89 -2.79 21.67
CA TYR A 290 1.60 -3.56 22.67
C TYR A 290 0.64 -4.39 23.51
N PHE A 291 1.19 -5.44 24.13
CA PHE A 291 0.48 -6.26 25.09
C PHE A 291 1.47 -6.99 26.00
N LYS A 292 1.00 -7.40 27.17
CA LYS A 292 1.84 -8.05 28.19
C LYS A 292 1.51 -9.54 28.26
N ILE A 293 2.54 -10.38 28.27
CA ILE A 293 2.40 -11.79 28.63
C ILE A 293 2.93 -12.02 30.05
N GLY A 294 2.30 -12.94 30.76
CA GLY A 294 2.76 -13.45 32.05
C GLY A 294 3.03 -14.95 32.00
N GLY A 295 3.32 -15.55 33.15
CA GLY A 295 3.52 -17.00 33.26
C GLY A 295 4.87 -17.49 32.70
N ILE A 296 5.85 -16.60 32.56
CA ILE A 296 7.21 -17.00 32.19
C ILE A 296 7.84 -17.73 33.41
N PRO A 297 8.33 -18.96 33.26
CA PRO A 297 8.99 -19.67 34.36
C PRO A 297 10.20 -18.88 34.87
N PRO A 298 10.34 -18.63 36.19
CA PRO A 298 11.51 -17.96 36.73
C PRO A 298 12.78 -18.77 36.46
N ALA A 299 13.73 -18.16 35.74
CA ALA A 299 15.03 -18.76 35.47
C ALA A 299 16.11 -17.67 35.38
N LYS A 300 17.37 -18.07 35.16
CA LYS A 300 18.43 -17.11 34.85
C LYS A 300 18.12 -16.37 33.54
N LYS A 301 18.60 -15.12 33.42
CA LYS A 301 18.55 -14.35 32.17
C LYS A 301 18.97 -15.23 30.99
N GLY A 302 18.20 -15.21 29.91
CA GLY A 302 18.51 -15.97 28.70
C GLY A 302 18.03 -17.43 28.70
N CYS A 303 17.50 -17.97 29.81
CA CYS A 303 17.09 -19.37 29.90
C CYS A 303 15.62 -19.60 29.53
N SER A 304 14.70 -18.78 30.06
CA SER A 304 13.29 -18.88 29.71
C SER A 304 13.05 -18.28 28.33
N GLU A 305 12.30 -19.00 27.51
CA GLU A 305 12.02 -18.65 26.13
C GLU A 305 10.59 -18.10 25.98
N VAL A 306 10.40 -17.19 25.03
CA VAL A 306 9.12 -16.63 24.62
C VAL A 306 9.01 -16.77 23.11
N ILE A 307 7.97 -17.45 22.63
CA ILE A 307 7.64 -17.46 21.22
C ILE A 307 6.77 -16.26 20.89
N VAL A 308 7.08 -15.57 19.78
CA VAL A 308 6.21 -14.54 19.21
C VAL A 308 5.95 -14.91 17.76
N ALA A 309 4.67 -15.07 17.40
CA ALA A 309 4.23 -15.34 16.05
C ALA A 309 3.40 -14.17 15.51
N MET A 310 3.62 -13.83 14.25
CA MET A 310 2.83 -12.86 13.50
C MET A 310 2.13 -13.58 12.37
N ASP A 311 0.83 -13.36 12.26
CA ASP A 311 -0.05 -13.96 11.26
C ASP A 311 -0.80 -12.86 10.52
N ILE A 312 -0.65 -12.84 9.20
CA ILE A 312 -1.37 -11.92 8.31
C ILE A 312 -2.26 -12.76 7.42
N ASP A 313 -3.56 -12.46 7.45
CA ASP A 313 -4.54 -13.13 6.59
C ASP A 313 -4.66 -12.48 5.20
N ALA A 314 -5.53 -13.05 4.36
CA ALA A 314 -5.74 -12.55 2.99
C ALA A 314 -6.47 -11.19 2.93
N SER A 315 -7.02 -10.70 4.03
CA SER A 315 -7.56 -9.34 4.16
C SER A 315 -6.52 -8.32 4.63
N ASN A 316 -5.27 -8.78 4.83
CA ASN A 316 -4.17 -8.02 5.42
C ASN A 316 -4.40 -7.70 6.91
N ALA A 317 -5.23 -8.45 7.64
CA ALA A 317 -5.37 -8.28 9.09
C ALA A 317 -4.21 -8.95 9.82
N LEU A 318 -3.55 -8.21 10.73
CA LEU A 318 -2.42 -8.71 11.52
C LEU A 318 -2.90 -9.19 12.89
N LYS A 319 -2.55 -10.43 13.23
CA LYS A 319 -2.67 -10.99 14.58
C LYS A 319 -1.29 -11.35 15.10
N VAL A 320 -1.03 -10.99 16.34
CA VAL A 320 0.22 -11.32 17.03
C VAL A 320 -0.09 -12.25 18.18
N TYR A 321 0.63 -13.36 18.22
CA TYR A 321 0.54 -14.38 19.25
C TYR A 321 1.82 -14.37 20.07
N ALA A 322 1.72 -14.53 21.38
CA ALA A 322 2.88 -14.81 22.20
C ALA A 322 2.57 -15.78 23.33
N ALA A 323 3.57 -16.60 23.68
CA ALA A 323 3.50 -17.56 24.76
C ALA A 323 4.89 -17.79 25.36
N ALA A 324 4.94 -18.03 26.67
CA ALA A 324 6.15 -18.48 27.35
C ALA A 324 6.42 -19.95 27.04
N SER A 325 7.65 -20.42 27.22
CA SER A 325 8.03 -21.83 27.10
C SER A 325 8.92 -22.23 28.27
N ASN A 326 8.87 -23.51 28.65
CA ASN A 326 9.82 -24.04 29.62
C ASN A 326 11.23 -24.01 29.03
N PRO A 327 12.27 -23.71 29.83
CA PRO A 327 13.65 -23.68 29.38
C PRO A 327 14.04 -24.96 28.63
N GLY A 328 14.48 -24.83 27.38
CA GLY A 328 14.96 -25.93 26.55
C GLY A 328 13.88 -26.85 25.95
N SER A 329 12.59 -26.60 26.22
CA SER A 329 11.50 -27.42 25.67
C SER A 329 11.01 -26.98 24.30
N ARG A 330 11.21 -25.70 23.94
CA ARG A 330 10.56 -25.02 22.79
C ARG A 330 9.10 -25.43 22.59
N GLN A 331 8.40 -25.67 23.69
CA GLN A 331 7.00 -26.03 23.72
C GLN A 331 6.24 -24.90 24.42
N PRO A 332 5.40 -24.16 23.70
CA PRO A 332 4.75 -23.01 24.30
C PRO A 332 3.72 -23.44 25.33
N LEU A 333 3.74 -22.75 26.47
CA LEU A 333 2.80 -22.88 27.57
C LEU A 333 1.48 -22.22 27.17
N LEU A 334 0.38 -22.87 27.53
CA LEU A 334 -0.96 -22.32 27.37
C LEU A 334 -1.33 -21.39 28.54
N PRO A 335 -2.13 -20.34 28.31
CA PRO A 335 -2.72 -19.94 27.03
C PRO A 335 -1.77 -19.14 26.14
N TYR A 336 -1.95 -19.26 24.81
CA TYR A 336 -1.40 -18.28 23.88
C TYR A 336 -2.20 -17.00 23.99
N LEU A 337 -1.52 -15.88 24.18
CA LEU A 337 -2.17 -14.59 24.07
C LEU A 337 -2.23 -14.19 22.60
N GLU A 338 -3.43 -13.94 22.08
CA GLU A 338 -3.69 -13.44 20.72
C GLU A 338 -4.16 -12.00 20.80
N VAL A 339 -3.54 -11.10 20.02
CA VAL A 339 -3.92 -9.70 19.93
C VAL A 339 -3.95 -9.25 18.48
N ARG A 340 -5.07 -8.67 18.05
CA ARG A 340 -5.21 -8.03 16.73
C ARG A 340 -4.46 -6.68 16.73
N MET A 341 -3.75 -6.40 15.66
CA MET A 341 -3.00 -5.15 15.46
C MET A 341 -3.53 -4.36 14.26
N PRO A 342 -3.43 -3.02 14.27
CA PRO A 342 -2.98 -2.19 15.39
C PRO A 342 -4.01 -2.14 16.54
N ASN A 343 -3.52 -1.99 17.77
CA ASN A 343 -4.38 -1.85 18.97
C ASN A 343 -4.16 -0.52 19.72
N VAL A 344 -3.26 0.33 19.22
CA VAL A 344 -3.12 1.73 19.65
C VAL A 344 -3.68 2.64 18.57
N ASP A 345 -4.21 3.78 19.00
CA ASP A 345 -4.54 4.88 18.11
C ASP A 345 -3.34 5.82 18.05
N ASP A 346 -3.03 6.39 16.89
CA ASP A 346 -1.97 7.38 16.72
C ASP A 346 -2.41 8.80 17.10
N GLY A 347 -3.54 8.91 17.82
CA GLY A 347 -3.96 10.15 18.47
C GLY A 347 -4.64 11.16 17.55
N HIS A 348 -4.99 10.77 16.32
CA HIS A 348 -5.96 11.50 15.50
C HIS A 348 -7.22 10.64 15.35
N GLY A 349 -8.13 10.82 16.32
CA GLY A 349 -9.48 10.29 16.36
C GLY A 349 -10.49 11.41 16.47
#